data_AF-A0AAV7KC45-F1
#
_entry.id   AF-A0AAV7KC45-F1
#
_cell.length_a   1.000
_cell.length_b   1.000
_cell.length_c   1.000
_cell.angle_alpha   90.00
_cell.angle_beta   90.00
_cell.angle_gamma   90.00
#
_symmetry.space_group_name_H-M   'P 1'
#
loop_
_entity.id
_entity.type
_entity.pdbx_description
1 polymer ?
#
loop_
_entity_poly.entity_id
_entity_poly.type
_entity_poly.pdbx_seq_one_letter_code
_entity_poly.pdbx_strand_id
1 'polypeptide(L)'
;MSKVTARWVPKLLSKEQKRERVRVSKELLSRYKAEEDFLDRIVTGDETWFHYFEPESKTQSKQWKICDEPVLIKVSRRIRGKRMATVFGIGKELYTSTSFMSRQP
;
A
#
# COMPACT_ATOMS: atom_id res chain seq x y z
N MET A 1 23.55 5.57 21.48
CA MET A 1 23.10 6.02 20.14
C MET A 1 22.86 4.81 19.26
N SER A 2 21.75 4.78 18.52
CA SER A 2 21.45 3.69 17.58
C SER A 2 21.01 4.25 16.23
N LYS A 3 21.32 3.51 15.16
CA LYS A 3 20.96 3.89 13.79
C LYS A 3 19.67 3.16 13.42
N VAL A 4 18.56 3.89 13.31
CA VAL A 4 17.23 3.32 13.10
C VAL A 4 16.60 3.78 11.79
N THR A 5 15.77 2.91 11.20
CA THR A 5 14.92 3.26 10.06
C THR A 5 13.49 3.48 10.53
N ALA A 6 12.86 4.55 10.07
CA ALA A 6 11.44 4.79 10.28
C ALA A 6 10.60 3.62 9.71
N ARG A 7 9.51 3.25 10.40
CA ARG A 7 8.48 2.37 9.85
C ARG A 7 7.52 3.20 9.00
N TRP A 8 7.39 2.85 7.73
CA TRP A 8 6.43 3.46 6.83
C TRP A 8 5.03 2.88 7.06
N VAL A 9 4.05 3.73 7.35
CA VAL A 9 2.65 3.34 7.48
C VAL A 9 1.82 4.23 6.55
N PRO A 10 1.00 3.68 5.64
CA PRO A 10 0.24 4.48 4.68
C PRO A 10 -0.74 5.46 5.33
N LYS A 11 -1.37 5.04 6.44
CA LYS A 11 -2.33 5.85 7.19
C LYS A 11 -2.43 5.35 8.63
N LEU A 12 -2.52 6.27 9.59
CA LEU A 12 -2.89 5.94 10.97
C LEU A 12 -4.41 5.73 11.02
N LEU A 13 -4.82 4.51 11.36
CA LEU A 13 -6.22 4.14 11.44
C LEU A 13 -6.78 4.43 12.85
N SER A 14 -7.99 4.97 12.90
CA SER A 14 -8.74 5.12 14.15
C SER A 14 -9.09 3.75 14.74
N LYS A 15 -9.43 3.71 16.05
CA LYS A 15 -9.88 2.46 16.70
C LYS A 15 -11.09 1.85 15.98
N GLU A 16 -12.00 2.70 15.52
CA GLU A 16 -13.20 2.30 14.79
C GLU A 16 -12.89 1.70 13.42
N GLN A 17 -12.03 2.36 12.62
CA GLN A 17 -11.58 1.83 11.33
C GLN A 17 -10.92 0.44 11.47
N LYS A 18 -10.18 0.21 12.56
CA LYS A 18 -9.58 -1.11 12.84
C LYS A 18 -10.65 -2.16 13.14
N ARG A 19 -11.65 -1.83 13.97
CA ARG A 19 -12.76 -2.74 14.27
C ARG A 19 -13.52 -3.11 13.01
N GLU A 20 -13.82 -2.12 12.17
CA GLU A 20 -14.58 -2.35 10.95
C GLU A 20 -13.81 -3.24 9.96
N ARG A 21 -12.50 -3.01 9.80
CA ARG A 21 -11.65 -3.91 9.01
C ARG A 21 -11.71 -5.36 9.52
N VAL A 22 -11.62 -5.58 10.83
CA VAL A 22 -11.69 -6.93 11.42
C VAL A 22 -13.07 -7.55 11.17
N ARG A 23 -14.15 -6.79 11.31
CA ARG A 23 -15.53 -7.24 11.06
C ARG A 23 -15.68 -7.74 9.62
N VAL A 24 -15.32 -6.90 8.65
CA VAL A 24 -15.40 -7.24 7.22
C VAL A 24 -14.49 -8.43 6.88
N SER A 25 -13.27 -8.48 7.41
CA SER A 25 -12.37 -9.62 7.16
C SER A 25 -12.93 -10.94 7.68
N LYS A 26 -13.61 -10.96 8.83
CA LYS A 26 -14.27 -12.18 9.33
C LYS A 26 -15.42 -12.61 8.43
N GLU A 27 -16.22 -11.67 7.96
CA GLU A 27 -17.34 -11.93 7.04
C GLU A 27 -16.85 -12.52 5.72
N LEU A 28 -15.83 -11.90 5.10
CA LEU A 28 -15.21 -12.40 3.88
C LEU A 28 -14.58 -13.79 4.07
N LEU A 29 -13.96 -14.05 5.23
CA LEU A 29 -13.40 -15.36 5.54
C LEU A 29 -14.47 -16.44 5.67
N SER A 30 -15.62 -16.12 6.29
CA SER A 30 -16.74 -17.05 6.39
C SER A 30 -17.28 -17.40 5.00
N ARG A 31 -17.43 -16.40 4.12
CA ARG A 31 -17.85 -16.62 2.73
C ARG A 31 -16.88 -17.47 1.95
N TYR A 32 -15.58 -17.17 2.05
CA TYR A 32 -14.53 -17.96 1.41
C TYR A 32 -14.55 -19.44 1.84
N LYS A 33 -14.92 -19.74 3.09
CA LYS A 33 -15.03 -21.12 3.58
C LYS A 33 -16.32 -21.83 3.13
N ALA A 34 -17.38 -21.07 2.85
CA ALA A 34 -18.69 -21.61 2.48
C ALA A 34 -18.87 -21.76 0.96
N GLU A 35 -18.19 -20.91 0.18
CA GLU A 35 -18.32 -20.80 -1.27
C GLU A 35 -16.99 -21.25 -1.93
N GLU A 36 -16.99 -22.39 -2.64
CA GLU A 36 -15.77 -22.98 -3.24
C GLU A 36 -15.13 -22.10 -4.31
N ASP A 37 -15.95 -21.37 -5.08
CA ASP A 37 -15.57 -20.50 -6.20
C ASP A 37 -15.52 -19.01 -5.82
N PHE A 38 -15.49 -18.68 -4.52
CA PHE A 38 -15.59 -17.29 -4.04
C PHE A 38 -14.52 -16.39 -4.63
N LEU A 39 -13.26 -16.83 -4.64
CA LEU A 39 -12.14 -16.02 -5.13
C LEU A 39 -12.15 -15.88 -6.66
N ASP A 40 -12.56 -16.94 -7.37
CA ASP A 40 -12.53 -16.97 -8.84
C ASP A 40 -13.54 -15.97 -9.45
N ARG A 41 -14.57 -15.59 -8.68
CA ARG A 41 -15.57 -14.58 -9.06
C ARG A 41 -15.16 -13.15 -8.71
N ILE A 42 -14.08 -12.95 -7.96
CA ILE A 42 -13.64 -11.60 -7.59
C ILE A 42 -12.87 -10.98 -8.74
N VAL A 43 -13.42 -9.87 -9.25
CA VAL A 43 -12.72 -8.93 -10.11
C VAL A 43 -12.25 -7.76 -9.25
N THR A 44 -10.95 -7.50 -9.25
CA THR A 44 -10.35 -6.35 -8.56
C THR A 44 -9.63 -5.46 -9.56
N GLY A 45 -9.56 -4.17 -9.27
CA GLY A 45 -8.84 -3.21 -10.08
C GLY A 45 -8.32 -2.08 -9.21
N ASP A 46 -7.11 -1.61 -9.48
CA ASP A 46 -6.55 -0.42 -8.84
C ASP A 46 -5.62 0.34 -9.81
N GLU A 47 -5.48 1.63 -9.57
CA GLU A 47 -4.59 2.52 -10.32
C GLU A 47 -3.40 2.89 -9.45
N THR A 48 -2.20 2.48 -9.88
CA THR A 48 -0.96 2.82 -9.17
C THR A 48 -0.11 3.78 -9.97
N TRP A 49 0.54 4.70 -9.27
CA TRP A 49 1.50 5.62 -9.85
C TRP A 49 2.92 5.11 -9.62
N PHE A 50 3.65 4.79 -10.69
CA PHE A 50 5.05 4.38 -10.60
C PHE A 50 5.99 5.50 -11.08
N HIS A 51 7.20 5.48 -10.53
CA HIS A 51 8.26 6.44 -10.80
C HIS A 51 9.29 5.83 -11.76
N TYR A 52 9.90 6.67 -12.61
CA TYR A 52 11.05 6.26 -13.43
C TYR A 52 12.37 6.22 -12.66
N PHE A 53 12.46 6.95 -11.55
CA PHE A 53 13.65 7.08 -10.74
C PHE A 53 13.47 6.38 -9.40
N GLU A 54 14.56 5.77 -8.90
CA GLU A 54 14.58 5.03 -7.66
C GLU A 54 14.70 6.01 -6.47
N PRO A 55 13.66 6.18 -5.63
CA PRO A 55 13.77 7.05 -4.47
C PRO A 55 14.81 6.53 -3.48
N GLU A 56 15.30 7.43 -2.61
CA GLU A 56 16.27 7.11 -1.56
C GLU A 56 15.90 5.81 -0.82
N SER A 57 16.82 4.83 -0.85
CA SER A 57 16.54 3.49 -0.34
C SER A 57 16.34 3.52 1.17
N LYS A 58 15.65 2.50 1.71
CA LYS A 58 15.47 2.35 3.18
C LYS A 58 16.80 2.39 3.93
N THR A 59 17.87 1.88 3.32
CA THR A 59 19.23 1.88 3.88
C THR A 59 19.83 3.28 3.91
N GLN A 60 19.64 4.08 2.87
CA GLN A 60 20.07 5.48 2.80
C GLN A 60 19.27 6.35 3.79
N SER A 61 17.98 6.05 4.02
CA SER A 61 17.10 6.81 4.91
C SER A 61 17.40 6.71 6.43
N LYS A 62 18.44 5.97 6.83
CA LYS A 62 18.82 5.70 8.22
C LYS A 62 19.31 6.97 8.92
N GLN A 63 18.70 7.30 10.05
CA GLN A 63 19.07 8.46 10.88
C GLN A 63 19.64 8.00 12.23
N TRP A 64 20.54 8.82 12.77
CA TRP A 64 21.08 8.63 14.11
C TRP A 64 20.08 9.12 15.15
N LYS A 65 19.93 8.37 16.24
CA LYS A 65 19.00 8.69 17.32
C LYS A 65 19.70 8.61 18.68
N ILE A 66 19.39 9.58 19.55
CA ILE A 66 19.79 9.61 20.96
C ILE A 66 18.79 8.76 21.77
N CYS A 67 19.27 8.09 22.83
CA CYS A 67 18.42 7.17 23.61
C CYS A 67 17.12 7.85 24.09
N ASP A 68 16.02 7.08 24.12
CA ASP A 68 14.69 7.47 24.62
C ASP A 68 13.79 8.39 23.78
N GLU A 69 14.23 8.85 22.60
CA GLU A 69 13.32 9.62 21.71
C GLU A 69 12.23 8.74 21.05
N PRO A 70 11.08 9.28 20.60
CA PRO A 70 10.13 8.51 19.80
C PRO A 70 10.68 8.21 18.38
N VAL A 71 10.26 7.09 17.77
CA VAL A 71 10.62 6.80 16.37
C VAL A 71 9.87 7.76 15.45
N LEU A 72 10.60 8.54 14.65
CA LEU A 72 10.02 9.43 13.64
C LEU A 72 9.17 8.62 12.65
N ILE A 73 7.87 8.95 12.56
CA ILE A 73 6.97 8.41 11.53
C ILE A 73 7.09 9.31 10.30
N LYS A 74 7.58 8.76 9.19
CA LYS A 74 7.63 9.49 7.91
C LYS A 74 6.35 9.25 7.13
N VAL A 75 5.67 10.34 6.76
CA VAL A 75 4.51 10.34 5.86
C VAL A 75 5.00 10.50 4.42
N SER A 76 4.36 9.81 3.48
CA SER A 76 4.70 9.84 2.04
C SER A 76 4.71 11.27 1.48
N ARG A 77 5.78 11.65 0.77
CA ARG A 77 5.90 12.96 0.08
C ARG A 77 5.41 12.86 -1.37
N ARG A 78 4.85 13.95 -1.89
CA ARG A 78 4.40 14.09 -3.28
C ARG A 78 5.63 14.35 -4.18
N ILE A 79 5.98 13.41 -5.06
CA ILE A 79 7.13 13.48 -5.97
C ILE A 79 6.65 13.65 -7.42
N ARG A 80 7.34 14.46 -8.24
CA ARG A 80 7.02 14.75 -9.67
C ARG A 80 7.46 13.60 -10.58
N GLY A 81 6.92 13.52 -11.80
CA GLY A 81 7.34 12.52 -12.81
C GLY A 81 6.81 11.10 -12.55
N LYS A 82 5.50 10.94 -12.46
CA LYS A 82 4.83 9.64 -12.27
C LYS A 82 4.10 9.22 -13.54
N ARG A 83 4.11 7.92 -13.85
CA ARG A 83 3.18 7.31 -14.80
C ARG A 83 2.14 6.49 -14.06
N MET A 84 0.94 6.41 -14.62
CA MET A 84 -0.14 5.59 -14.08
C MET A 84 -0.10 4.21 -14.75
N ALA A 85 -0.20 3.16 -13.96
CA ALA A 85 -0.54 1.82 -14.41
C ALA A 85 -1.89 1.44 -13.82
N THR A 86 -2.73 0.80 -14.61
CA THR A 86 -3.98 0.22 -14.15
C THR A 86 -3.80 -1.28 -14.08
N VAL A 87 -4.00 -1.84 -12.88
CA VAL A 87 -3.87 -3.26 -12.62
C VAL A 87 -5.25 -3.82 -12.39
N PHE A 88 -5.61 -4.86 -13.11
CA PHE A 88 -6.83 -5.63 -12.93
C PHE A 88 -6.48 -7.07 -12.56
N GLY A 89 -7.30 -7.71 -11.75
CA GLY A 89 -7.18 -9.13 -11.42
C GLY A 89 -8.54 -9.79 -11.53
N ILE A 90 -8.56 -11.00 -12.09
CA ILE A 90 -9.75 -11.86 -12.18
C ILE A 90 -9.35 -13.22 -11.59
N GLY A 91 -9.94 -13.60 -10.47
CA GLY A 91 -9.56 -14.83 -9.77
C GLY A 91 -8.07 -14.86 -9.42
N LYS A 92 -7.33 -15.80 -10.01
CA LYS A 92 -5.87 -15.98 -9.82
C LYS A 92 -5.02 -15.31 -10.90
N GLU A 93 -5.63 -14.71 -11.91
CA GLU A 93 -4.95 -14.08 -13.03
C GLU A 93 -4.81 -12.58 -12.83
N LEU A 94 -3.64 -12.04 -13.16
CA LEU A 94 -3.33 -10.61 -13.10
C LEU A 94 -3.18 -10.06 -14.52
N TYR A 95 -3.94 -9.01 -14.82
CA TYR A 95 -3.92 -8.27 -16.07
C TYR A 95 -3.40 -6.86 -15.82
N THR A 96 -2.34 -6.45 -16.51
CA THR A 96 -1.78 -5.10 -16.37
C THR A 96 -1.92 -4.34 -17.67
N SER A 97 -2.58 -3.18 -17.63
CA SER A 97 -2.63 -2.24 -18.74
C SER A 97 -1.90 -0.95 -18.34
N THR A 98 -0.98 -0.51 -19.19
CA THR A 98 -0.27 0.76 -19.00
C THR A 98 -0.86 1.82 -19.90
N SER A 99 -1.59 2.77 -19.33
CA SER A 99 -2.13 3.92 -20.05
C SER A 99 -1.26 5.15 -19.84
N PHE A 100 -0.91 5.85 -20.92
CA PHE A 100 -0.16 7.09 -20.86
C PHE A 100 -1.09 8.24 -20.48
N MET A 101 -1.22 8.52 -19.18
CA MET A 101 -1.89 9.73 -18.71
C MET A 101 -0.85 10.69 -18.12
N SER A 102 -0.62 11.81 -18.81
CA SER A 102 0.07 12.95 -18.22
C SER A 102 -0.88 13.57 -17.18
N ARG A 103 -0.51 13.51 -15.90
CA ARG A 103 -1.26 14.22 -14.85
C ARG A 103 -1.11 15.72 -15.10
N GLN A 104 -2.14 16.36 -15.69
CA GLN A 104 -2.14 17.81 -15.89
C GLN A 104 -2.18 18.53 -14.52
N PRO A 105 -1.55 19.72 -14.41
CA PRO A 105 -1.31 20.42 -13.16
C PRO A 105 -2.58 20.77 -12.37
#